data_AF-A0A6B0Y1P6-F1
#
_entry.id   AF-A0A6B0Y1P6-F1
#
_cell.length_a   1.000
_cell.length_b   1.000
_cell.length_c   1.000
_cell.angle_alpha   90.00
_cell.angle_beta   90.00
_cell.angle_gamma   90.00
#
_symmetry.space_group_name_H-M   'P 1'
#
loop_
_entity.id
_entity.type
_entity.pdbx_description
1 polymer ?
#
loop_
_entity_poly.entity_id
_entity_poly.type
_entity_poly.pdbx_seq_one_letter_code
_entity_poly.pdbx_strand_id
1 'polypeptide(L)'
;MAEPERECVYCGSTEQTTDDHVPPKSLFPKPRPSNLITVPCCRKCNHSASKDDEYFRSMLAMRNDAGEHSEAQKVLPAVFRSLRRTEGSGFTKKLLQNVTPVDVRTPAGLYVGRAGGYKVENESLERVVARIDRGFIGTTTV
;
A
#
# COMPACT_ATOMS: atom_id res chain seq x y z
N MET A 1 13.59 10.15 -33.80
CA MET A 1 13.59 8.80 -33.20
C MET A 1 12.20 8.56 -32.67
N ALA A 2 11.52 7.48 -33.08
CA ALA A 2 10.21 7.16 -32.52
C ALA A 2 10.38 6.85 -31.03
N GLU A 3 9.51 7.40 -30.18
CA GLU A 3 9.52 7.02 -28.77
C GLU A 3 9.19 5.53 -28.64
N PRO A 4 9.86 4.80 -27.74
CA PRO A 4 9.56 3.39 -27.52
C PRO A 4 8.10 3.23 -27.11
N GLU A 5 7.42 2.25 -27.72
CA GLU A 5 6.02 1.96 -27.41
C GLU A 5 5.90 1.64 -25.92
N ARG A 6 5.12 2.45 -25.19
CA ARG A 6 4.97 2.32 -23.73
C ARG A 6 4.15 1.07 -23.42
N GLU A 7 4.81 -0.04 -23.12
CA GLU A 7 4.17 -1.32 -22.78
C GLU A 7 3.90 -1.43 -21.27
N CYS A 8 2.70 -1.89 -20.88
CA CYS A 8 2.38 -2.13 -19.47
C CYS A 8 3.31 -3.18 -18.86
N VAL A 9 4.09 -2.80 -17.84
CA VAL A 9 5.05 -3.70 -17.17
C VAL A 9 4.41 -4.88 -16.42
N TYR A 10 3.09 -4.91 -16.29
CA TYR A 10 2.38 -5.98 -15.57
C TYR A 10 1.67 -6.99 -16.47
N CYS A 11 1.31 -6.61 -17.70
CA CYS A 11 0.52 -7.46 -18.59
C CYS A 11 0.88 -7.36 -20.08
N GLY A 12 1.84 -6.52 -20.45
CA GLY A 12 2.30 -6.37 -21.83
C GLY A 12 1.37 -5.57 -22.75
N SER A 13 0.28 -5.00 -22.24
CA SER A 13 -0.63 -4.21 -23.06
C SER A 13 -0.04 -2.84 -23.41
N THR A 14 -0.10 -2.46 -24.68
CA THR A 14 0.24 -1.12 -25.18
C THR A 14 -0.97 -0.18 -25.29
N GLU A 15 -2.16 -0.68 -24.96
CA GLU A 15 -3.40 0.10 -25.00
C GLU A 15 -3.62 0.90 -23.70
N GLN A 16 -4.13 2.13 -23.84
CA GLN A 16 -4.54 2.99 -22.72
C GLN A 16 -3.46 3.07 -21.63
N THR A 17 -2.22 3.31 -22.06
CA THR A 17 -1.07 3.34 -21.17
C THR A 17 -1.08 4.62 -20.33
N THR A 18 -0.74 4.44 -19.07
CA THR A 18 -0.71 5.43 -18.00
C THR A 18 0.58 5.25 -17.21
N ASP A 19 0.81 6.09 -16.21
CA ASP A 19 1.93 5.94 -15.29
C ASP A 19 1.42 5.41 -13.94
N ASP A 20 1.93 4.25 -13.52
CA ASP A 20 1.70 3.71 -12.18
C ASP A 20 2.87 4.09 -11.27
N HIS A 21 2.57 4.38 -10.00
CA HIS A 21 3.62 4.74 -9.03
C HIS A 21 4.10 3.47 -8.31
N VAL A 22 5.40 3.26 -8.32
CA VAL A 22 6.05 2.12 -7.69
C VAL A 22 7.16 2.64 -6.77
N PRO A 23 6.98 2.63 -5.43
CA PRO A 23 5.86 2.08 -4.67
C PRO A 23 4.57 2.92 -4.79
N PRO A 24 3.41 2.39 -4.32
CA PRO A 24 2.14 3.09 -4.38
C PRO A 24 2.24 4.50 -3.82
N LYS A 25 1.77 5.48 -4.60
CA LYS A 25 1.79 6.91 -4.24
C LYS A 25 1.12 7.23 -2.89
N SER A 26 0.20 6.36 -2.47
CA SER A 26 -0.56 6.49 -1.23
C SER A 26 0.30 6.33 0.02
N LEU A 27 1.47 5.68 -0.07
CA LEU A 27 2.43 5.52 1.02
C LEU A 27 3.15 6.81 1.40
N PHE A 28 3.19 7.79 0.50
CA PHE A 28 3.91 9.04 0.70
C PHE A 28 2.97 10.14 1.21
N PRO A 29 3.33 10.83 2.32
CA PRO A 29 2.54 11.95 2.82
C PRO A 29 2.55 13.12 1.82
N LYS A 30 1.59 14.04 1.97
CA LYS A 30 1.56 15.30 1.20
C LYS A 30 2.30 16.41 1.99
N PRO A 31 3.02 17.34 1.33
CA PRO A 31 3.37 17.32 -0.10
C PRO A 31 4.27 16.13 -0.42
N ARG A 32 4.07 15.53 -1.59
CA ARG A 32 4.80 14.32 -1.98
C ARG A 32 6.18 14.69 -2.53
N PRO A 33 7.18 13.79 -2.40
CA PRO A 33 8.43 13.93 -3.14
C PRO A 33 8.17 14.12 -4.64
N SER A 34 8.96 14.95 -5.30
CA SER A 34 8.85 15.20 -6.74
C SER A 34 9.45 14.07 -7.59
N ASN A 35 10.24 13.19 -6.97
CA ASN A 35 11.00 12.11 -7.58
C ASN A 35 10.40 10.73 -7.34
N LEU A 36 9.07 10.62 -7.21
CA LEU A 36 8.43 9.31 -7.12
C LEU A 36 8.62 8.55 -8.43
N ILE A 37 9.05 7.30 -8.32
CA ILE A 37 9.29 6.43 -9.47
C ILE A 37 7.95 6.04 -10.06
N THR A 38 7.85 6.14 -11.39
CA THR A 38 6.70 5.68 -12.16
C THR A 38 7.11 4.73 -13.26
N VAL A 39 6.22 3.81 -13.61
CA VAL A 39 6.40 2.83 -14.67
C VAL A 39 5.21 2.82 -15.62
N PRO A 40 5.39 2.47 -16.91
CA PRO A 40 4.28 2.35 -17.85
C PRO A 40 3.31 1.25 -17.41
N CYS A 41 2.02 1.55 -17.39
CA CYS A 41 0.99 0.63 -16.93
C CYS A 41 -0.34 0.90 -17.65
N CYS A 42 -1.03 -0.14 -18.13
CA CYS A 42 -2.35 0.05 -18.72
C CYS A 42 -3.38 0.45 -17.66
N ARG A 43 -4.39 1.22 -18.06
CA ARG A 43 -5.45 1.70 -17.16
C ARG A 43 -6.13 0.58 -16.36
N LYS A 44 -6.30 -0.61 -16.96
CA LYS A 44 -6.90 -1.79 -16.31
C LYS A 44 -6.08 -2.25 -15.11
N CYS A 45 -4.78 -2.49 -15.30
CA CYS A 45 -3.89 -2.92 -14.22
C CYS A 45 -3.79 -1.85 -13.13
N ASN A 46 -3.57 -0.59 -13.51
CA ASN A 46 -3.47 0.54 -12.58
C ASN A 46 -4.72 0.66 -11.68
N HIS A 47 -5.92 0.64 -12.29
CA HIS A 47 -7.17 0.78 -11.54
C HIS A 47 -7.46 -0.42 -10.63
N SER A 48 -7.12 -1.64 -11.07
CA SER A 48 -7.37 -2.86 -10.30
C SER A 48 -6.60 -2.93 -8.99
N ALA A 49 -5.45 -2.26 -8.89
CA ALA A 49 -4.58 -2.28 -7.72
C ALA A 49 -5.00 -1.31 -6.60
N SER A 50 -5.96 -0.42 -6.86
CA SER A 50 -6.32 0.67 -5.92
C SER A 50 -6.73 0.21 -4.52
N LYS A 51 -7.50 -0.88 -4.42
CA LYS A 51 -7.93 -1.44 -3.13
C LYS A 51 -6.78 -2.10 -2.37
N ASP A 52 -5.91 -2.80 -3.09
CA ASP A 52 -4.73 -3.44 -2.50
C ASP A 52 -3.77 -2.37 -1.96
N ASP A 53 -3.58 -1.25 -2.69
CA ASP A 53 -2.75 -0.13 -2.24
C ASP A 53 -3.29 0.57 -1.00
N GLU A 54 -4.60 0.74 -0.93
CA GLU A 54 -5.26 1.33 0.23
C GLU A 54 -5.15 0.43 1.46
N TYR A 55 -5.32 -0.89 1.26
CA TYR A 55 -5.12 -1.91 2.29
C TYR A 55 -3.67 -1.91 2.78
N PHE A 56 -2.71 -2.02 1.85
CA PHE A 56 -1.28 -2.05 2.11
C PHE A 56 -0.81 -0.85 2.93
N ARG A 57 -1.19 0.37 2.51
CA ARG A 57 -0.91 1.60 3.25
C ARG A 57 -1.48 1.58 4.66
N SER A 58 -2.72 1.12 4.83
CA SER A 58 -3.38 1.09 6.13
C SER A 58 -2.67 0.11 7.07
N MET A 59 -2.31 -1.08 6.58
CA MET A 59 -1.62 -2.09 7.38
C MET A 59 -0.22 -1.65 7.80
N LEU A 60 0.52 -0.92 6.94
CA LEU A 60 1.83 -0.40 7.28
C LEU A 60 1.76 0.78 8.26
N ALA A 61 0.92 1.77 7.99
CA ALA A 61 0.85 2.99 8.79
C ALA A 61 0.27 2.75 10.20
N MET A 62 -0.55 1.71 10.39
CA MET A 62 -1.14 1.36 11.69
C MET A 62 -0.25 0.49 12.59
N ARG A 63 0.95 0.10 12.13
CA ARG A 63 1.87 -0.66 12.98
C ARG A 63 2.36 0.21 14.13
N ASN A 64 2.44 -0.39 15.31
CA ASN A 64 2.88 0.31 16.52
C ASN A 64 4.31 0.86 16.40
N ASP A 65 5.21 0.09 15.78
CA ASP A 65 6.61 0.48 15.57
C ASP A 65 6.79 1.55 14.48
N ALA A 66 5.84 1.67 13.54
CA ALA A 66 5.83 2.78 12.58
C ALA A 66 5.43 4.11 13.24
N GLY A 67 4.78 4.08 14.40
CA GLY A 67 4.25 5.26 15.10
C GLY A 67 5.32 6.26 15.53
N GLU A 68 6.58 5.85 15.68
CA GLU A 68 7.70 6.74 16.04
C GLU A 68 8.24 7.52 14.83
N HIS A 69 7.94 7.07 13.60
CA HIS A 69 8.44 7.70 12.39
C HIS A 69 7.53 8.86 11.95
N SER A 70 8.08 10.07 11.93
CA SER A 70 7.35 11.31 11.61
C SER A 70 6.58 11.26 10.28
N GLU A 71 7.18 10.68 9.23
CA GLU A 71 6.49 10.53 7.93
C GLU A 71 5.33 9.53 7.97
N ALA A 72 5.43 8.46 8.76
CA ALA A 72 4.34 7.49 8.92
C ALA A 72 3.15 8.12 9.65
N GLN A 73 3.41 8.94 10.67
CA GLN A 73 2.36 9.70 11.36
C GLN A 73 1.58 10.61 10.40
N LYS A 74 2.25 11.22 9.41
CA LYS A 74 1.60 12.08 8.39
C LYS A 74 0.66 11.30 7.45
N VAL A 75 0.80 9.97 7.35
CA VAL A 75 -0.06 9.11 6.53
C VAL A 75 -1.35 8.72 7.28
N LEU A 76 -1.33 8.69 8.62
CA LEU A 76 -2.47 8.28 9.46
C LEU A 76 -3.78 9.04 9.17
N PRO A 77 -3.81 10.37 8.96
CA PRO A 77 -5.05 11.06 8.64
C PRO A 77 -5.72 10.53 7.36
N ALA A 78 -4.92 10.11 6.37
CA ALA A 78 -5.46 9.48 5.17
C ALA A 78 -6.00 8.07 5.46
N VAL A 79 -5.43 7.34 6.43
CA VAL A 79 -5.95 6.02 6.85
C VAL A 79 -7.30 6.19 7.53
N PHE A 80 -7.39 7.11 8.49
CA PHE A 80 -8.65 7.38 9.19
C PHE A 80 -9.75 7.88 8.27
N ARG A 81 -9.42 8.71 7.26
CA ARG A 81 -10.41 9.09 6.23
C ARG A 81 -10.91 7.87 5.44
N SER A 82 -10.01 6.99 5.02
CA SER A 82 -10.38 5.73 4.35
C SER A 82 -11.30 4.87 5.19
N LEU A 83 -10.99 4.72 6.48
CA LEU A 83 -11.80 3.93 7.41
C LEU A 83 -13.20 4.52 7.67
N ARG A 84 -13.35 5.84 7.54
CA ARG A 84 -14.62 6.56 7.74
C ARG A 84 -15.51 6.62 6.50
N ARG A 85 -15.00 6.29 5.31
CA ARG A 85 -15.76 6.32 4.06
C ARG A 85 -16.79 5.19 4.01
N THR A 86 -17.97 5.48 3.46
CA THR A 86 -19.05 4.50 3.30
C THR A 86 -18.69 3.43 2.28
N GLU A 87 -18.02 3.80 1.19
CA GLU A 87 -17.47 2.86 0.19
C GLU A 87 -16.40 1.91 0.78
N GLY A 88 -15.74 2.31 1.87
CA GLY A 88 -14.74 1.52 2.60
C GLY A 88 -15.31 0.64 3.71
N SER A 89 -16.63 0.70 3.96
CA SER A 89 -17.29 0.06 5.10
C SER A 89 -17.01 -1.44 5.20
N GLY A 90 -16.90 -2.15 4.07
CA GLY A 90 -16.53 -3.57 4.04
C GLY A 90 -15.11 -3.84 4.55
N PHE A 91 -14.13 -3.02 4.15
CA PHE A 91 -12.76 -3.08 4.66
C PHE A 91 -12.70 -2.72 6.14
N THR A 92 -13.33 -1.61 6.54
CA THR A 92 -13.37 -1.18 7.95
C THR A 92 -13.99 -2.26 8.83
N LYS A 93 -15.11 -2.85 8.40
CA LYS A 93 -15.77 -3.95 9.12
C LYS A 93 -14.84 -5.15 9.27
N LYS A 94 -14.20 -5.61 8.18
CA LYS A 94 -13.25 -6.73 8.21
C LYS A 94 -12.07 -6.45 9.13
N LEU A 95 -11.50 -5.24 9.07
CA LEU A 95 -10.40 -4.85 9.92
C LEU A 95 -10.81 -4.92 11.40
N LEU A 96 -11.90 -4.24 11.78
CA LEU A 96 -12.38 -4.21 13.16
C LEU A 96 -12.75 -5.61 13.69
N GLN A 97 -13.28 -6.49 12.84
CA GLN A 97 -13.57 -7.88 13.20
C GLN A 97 -12.32 -8.71 13.49
N ASN A 98 -11.17 -8.34 12.91
CA ASN A 98 -9.89 -9.02 13.10
C ASN A 98 -8.99 -8.34 14.14
N VAL A 99 -9.45 -7.26 14.79
CA VAL A 99 -8.69 -6.63 15.88
C VAL A 99 -8.90 -7.43 17.16
N THR A 100 -7.82 -7.91 17.74
CA THR A 100 -7.80 -8.64 19.01
C THR A 100 -6.91 -7.92 20.03
N PRO A 101 -7.29 -7.85 21.31
CA PRO A 101 -6.40 -7.34 22.35
C PRO A 101 -5.13 -8.20 22.44
N VAL A 102 -3.97 -7.56 22.42
CA VAL A 102 -2.66 -8.20 22.61
C VAL A 102 -1.90 -7.51 23.74
N ASP A 103 -1.16 -8.29 24.52
CA ASP A 103 -0.31 -7.76 25.58
C ASP A 103 0.97 -7.20 24.93
N VAL A 104 1.29 -5.95 25.26
CA VAL A 104 2.49 -5.26 24.76
C VAL A 104 3.59 -5.40 25.80
N ARG A 105 4.77 -5.82 25.35
CA ARG A 105 5.96 -5.98 26.19
C ARG A 105 7.15 -5.22 25.61
N THR A 106 8.04 -4.73 26.46
CA THR A 106 9.33 -4.19 26.04
C THR A 106 10.24 -5.31 25.50
N PRO A 107 11.34 -4.99 24.77
CA PRO A 107 12.32 -6.00 24.39
C PRO A 107 12.91 -6.79 25.59
N ALA A 108 12.95 -6.19 26.78
CA ALA A 108 13.36 -6.83 28.02
C ALA A 108 12.25 -7.70 28.68
N GLY A 109 11.08 -7.81 28.05
CA GLY A 109 9.96 -8.64 28.51
C GLY A 109 9.01 -7.98 29.52
N LEU A 110 9.21 -6.70 29.86
CA LEU A 110 8.36 -5.97 30.81
C LEU A 110 6.99 -5.69 30.20
N TYR A 111 5.91 -5.95 30.96
CA TYR A 111 4.55 -5.64 30.52
C TYR A 111 4.29 -4.13 30.52
N VAL A 112 3.81 -3.62 29.39
CA VAL A 112 3.54 -2.18 29.16
C VAL A 112 2.04 -1.88 29.16
N GLY A 113 1.20 -2.85 28.78
CA GLY A 113 -0.24 -2.68 28.68
C GLY A 113 -0.85 -3.58 27.60
N ARG A 114 -2.08 -3.27 27.18
CA ARG A 114 -2.76 -3.94 26.06
C ARG A 114 -2.98 -2.99 24.90
N ALA A 115 -2.81 -3.49 23.69
CA ALA A 115 -3.11 -2.77 22.45
C ALA A 115 -3.97 -3.63 21.52
N GLY A 116 -4.52 -3.03 20.47
CA GLY A 116 -5.15 -3.78 19.39
C GLY A 116 -4.10 -4.38 18.46
N GLY A 117 -4.02 -5.70 18.39
CA GLY A 117 -3.34 -6.42 17.32
C GLY A 117 -4.31 -6.75 16.20
N TYR A 118 -3.85 -6.84 14.97
CA TYR A 118 -4.66 -7.26 13.83
C TYR A 118 -3.91 -8.29 12.99
N LYS A 119 -4.63 -9.28 12.47
CA LYS A 119 -4.08 -10.21 11.49
C LYS A 119 -4.10 -9.57 10.11
N VAL A 120 -2.96 -9.59 9.43
CA VAL A 120 -2.82 -9.08 8.07
C VAL A 120 -3.22 -10.16 7.05
N GLU A 121 -3.94 -9.77 6.02
CA GLU A 121 -4.26 -10.58 4.85
C GLU A 121 -3.08 -10.54 3.89
N ASN A 122 -2.33 -11.66 3.80
CA ASN A 122 -1.06 -11.70 3.08
C ASN A 122 -1.22 -11.49 1.57
N GLU A 123 -2.29 -11.98 0.95
CA GLU A 123 -2.45 -11.94 -0.51
C GLU A 123 -2.44 -10.50 -1.07
N SER A 124 -3.12 -9.57 -0.40
CA SER A 124 -3.16 -8.16 -0.81
C SER A 124 -1.78 -7.49 -0.66
N LEU A 125 -1.02 -7.85 0.37
CA LEU A 125 0.35 -7.36 0.54
C LEU A 125 1.26 -7.91 -0.55
N GLU A 126 1.20 -9.22 -0.80
CA GLU A 126 1.99 -9.92 -1.81
C GLU A 126 1.74 -9.36 -3.21
N ARG A 127 0.48 -9.06 -3.57
CA ARG A 127 0.16 -8.42 -4.85
C ARG A 127 0.80 -7.04 -5.00
N VAL A 128 0.82 -6.23 -3.93
CA VAL A 128 1.48 -4.91 -3.97
C VAL A 128 2.98 -5.06 -4.05
N VAL A 129 3.59 -5.96 -3.28
CA VAL A 129 5.04 -6.21 -3.31
C VAL A 129 5.47 -6.74 -4.67
N ALA A 130 4.78 -7.74 -5.22
CA ALA A 130 5.07 -8.27 -6.56
C ALA A 130 4.95 -7.20 -7.65
N ARG A 131 4.00 -6.26 -7.49
CA ARG A 131 3.86 -5.11 -8.39
C ARG A 131 5.04 -4.16 -8.27
N ILE A 132 5.53 -3.92 -7.05
CA ILE A 132 6.73 -3.12 -6.80
C ILE A 132 7.96 -3.77 -7.45
N ASP A 133 8.13 -5.07 -7.27
CA ASP A 133 9.25 -5.82 -7.83
C ASP A 133 9.26 -5.77 -9.35
N ARG A 134 8.11 -6.01 -10.00
CA ARG A 134 7.97 -5.90 -11.47
C ARG A 134 8.27 -4.50 -11.98
N GLY A 135 7.84 -3.46 -11.25
CA GLY A 135 8.11 -2.08 -11.62
C GLY A 135 9.58 -1.70 -11.52
N PHE A 136 10.30 -2.17 -10.50
CA PHE A 136 11.73 -1.87 -10.35
C PHE A 136 12.65 -2.73 -11.21
N ILE A 137 12.33 -4.02 -11.36
CA ILE A 137 13.20 -4.98 -12.06
C ILE A 137 12.91 -4.99 -13.57
N GLY A 138 11.73 -4.52 -14.00
CA GLY A 138 11.40 -4.36 -15.43
C GLY A 138 11.29 -5.69 -16.17
N THR A 139 10.59 -6.67 -15.60
CA THR A 139 10.41 -7.97 -16.25
C THR A 139 9.29 -7.91 -17.29
N THR A 140 9.63 -7.57 -18.53
CA THR A 140 8.91 -8.04 -19.70
C THR A 140 9.42 -9.46 -20.00
N THR A 141 8.56 -10.47 -19.81
CA THR A 141 8.71 -11.90 -20.23
C THR A 141 9.71 -12.73 -19.37
N VAL A 142 9.41 -13.96 -18.92
CA VAL A 142 8.92 -15.16 -19.65
C VAL A 142 7.69 -15.81 -19.01
#